data_AF-A0A087UGR7-F1
#
_entry.id   AF-A0A087UGR7-F1
#
_cell.length_a   1.000
_cell.length_b   1.000
_cell.length_c   1.000
_cell.angle_alpha   90.00
_cell.angle_beta   90.00
_cell.angle_gamma   90.00
#
_symmetry.space_group_name_H-M   'P 1'
#
loop_
_entity.id
_entity.type
_entity.pdbx_description
1 polymer ?
#
loop_
_entity_poly.entity_id
_entity_poly.type
_entity_poly.pdbx_seq_one_letter_code
_entity_poly.pdbx_strand_id
1 'polypeptide(L)'
;MESGDLMFSFYSEVFEKIFYHLPWQDVSFLYSALQNAVGEDKGNCEKLFIFLDSQNADLNATQPLSYLNTLQLSYEVEWPVTIMLGSHLQNQYNEIFSFLLQIKCAKYLLDKLYSSKISCVKESRPAFKKRHAKVDLPRQQKIHGMYIIRMRLMFFVNGLHNYIMTRILHSFGLEIKEKLENSQTVDDMIVAHNEYLKSLHNRCLLDRRLTHLKQQIFQVLNLCYTFQQLWLRGVDNISLEKLQAVEHDFSKINNFLICCCNVQR
;
A
#
# COMPACT_ATOMS: atom_id res chain seq x y z
N MET A 1 -1.74 11.58 4.53
CA MET A 1 -0.88 10.36 4.60
C MET A 1 0.48 10.61 5.25
N GLU A 2 0.97 11.86 5.27
CA GLU A 2 2.22 12.26 5.93
C GLU A 2 2.10 12.25 7.46
N SER A 3 0.96 12.73 8.00
CA SER A 3 0.55 12.48 9.39
C SER A 3 0.20 10.99 9.54
N GLY A 4 1.24 10.20 9.85
CA GLY A 4 1.20 8.74 9.84
C GLY A 4 0.19 8.15 10.82
N ASP A 5 0.05 8.78 11.99
CA ASP A 5 -0.75 8.26 13.11
C ASP A 5 -2.25 8.48 12.90
N LEU A 6 -2.66 9.67 12.44
CA LEU A 6 -4.06 9.98 12.12
C LEU A 6 -4.62 8.98 11.10
N MET A 7 -3.95 8.87 9.95
CA MET A 7 -4.42 7.97 8.89
C MET A 7 -4.27 6.49 9.25
N PHE A 8 -3.39 6.12 10.19
CA PHE A 8 -3.20 4.73 10.61
C PHE A 8 -4.46 4.12 11.18
N SER A 9 -5.20 4.85 12.01
CA SER A 9 -6.49 4.40 12.53
C SER A 9 -7.46 4.07 11.39
N PHE A 10 -7.63 5.01 10.45
CA PHE A 10 -8.52 4.86 9.30
C PHE A 10 -8.17 3.66 8.42
N TYR A 11 -6.95 3.59 7.87
CA TYR A 11 -6.63 2.52 6.92
C TYR A 11 -6.53 1.16 7.60
N SER A 12 -6.16 1.08 8.89
CA SER A 12 -6.12 -0.19 9.60
C SER A 12 -7.52 -0.79 9.70
N GLU A 13 -8.54 0.00 10.04
CA GLU A 13 -9.93 -0.48 10.12
C GLU A 13 -10.45 -0.95 8.75
N VAL A 14 -10.17 -0.19 7.69
CA VAL A 14 -10.52 -0.56 6.31
C VAL A 14 -9.83 -1.86 5.90
N PHE A 15 -8.52 -1.97 6.17
CA PHE A 15 -7.74 -3.16 5.86
C PHE A 15 -8.26 -4.39 6.59
N GLU A 16 -8.59 -4.28 7.87
CA GLU A 16 -9.17 -5.40 8.62
C GLU A 16 -10.48 -5.89 7.99
N LYS A 17 -11.40 -4.99 7.64
CA LYS A 17 -12.64 -5.38 6.97
C LYS A 17 -12.41 -6.04 5.62
N ILE A 18 -11.46 -5.53 4.81
CA ILE A 18 -11.08 -6.15 3.54
C ILE A 18 -10.55 -7.58 3.75
N PHE A 19 -9.68 -7.79 4.75
CA PHE A 19 -9.08 -9.10 5.00
C PHE A 19 -10.02 -10.11 5.65
N TYR A 20 -11.01 -9.66 6.43
CA TYR A 20 -12.04 -10.52 7.00
C TYR A 20 -13.24 -10.73 6.07
N HIS A 21 -13.18 -10.25 4.82
CA HIS A 21 -14.28 -10.32 3.84
C HIS A 21 -15.59 -9.69 4.35
N LEU A 22 -15.49 -8.66 5.19
CA LEU A 22 -16.62 -7.91 5.70
C LEU A 22 -17.02 -6.82 4.68
N PRO A 23 -18.28 -6.34 4.71
CA PRO A 23 -18.69 -5.21 3.88
C PRO A 23 -17.92 -3.96 4.31
N TRP A 24 -17.01 -3.50 3.45
CA TRP A 24 -16.17 -2.31 3.64
C TRP A 24 -16.51 -1.18 2.67
N GLN A 25 -17.29 -1.45 1.62
CA GLN A 25 -17.68 -0.51 0.58
C GLN A 25 -18.86 0.39 0.96
N ASP A 26 -19.26 0.39 2.24
CA ASP A 26 -20.29 1.29 2.73
C ASP A 26 -19.69 2.69 2.91
N VAL A 27 -20.23 3.67 2.18
CA VAL A 27 -19.77 5.08 2.22
C VAL A 27 -19.98 5.66 3.62
N SER A 28 -21.06 5.29 4.32
CA SER A 28 -21.32 5.76 5.68
C SER A 28 -20.25 5.25 6.65
N PHE A 29 -19.84 3.99 6.50
CA PHE A 29 -18.73 3.44 7.26
C PHE A 29 -17.42 4.17 6.96
N LEU A 30 -17.04 4.29 5.69
CA LEU A 30 -15.78 4.92 5.29
C LEU A 30 -15.69 6.38 5.76
N TYR A 31 -16.79 7.11 5.66
CA TYR A 31 -16.90 8.47 6.15
C TYR A 31 -16.74 8.53 7.68
N SER A 32 -17.44 7.66 8.42
CA SER A 32 -17.32 7.61 9.88
C SER A 32 -15.91 7.23 10.35
N ALA A 33 -15.27 6.27 9.67
CA ALA A 33 -13.90 5.85 9.99
C ALA A 33 -12.90 6.98 9.72
N LEU A 34 -13.07 7.73 8.62
CA LEU A 34 -12.23 8.90 8.34
C LEU A 34 -12.46 10.01 9.36
N GLN A 35 -13.72 10.34 9.68
CA GLN A 35 -14.01 11.37 10.67
C GLN A 35 -13.46 11.03 12.05
N ASN A 36 -13.57 9.77 12.48
CA ASN A 36 -13.00 9.30 13.74
C ASN A 36 -11.47 9.41 13.75
N ALA A 37 -10.82 9.14 12.62
CA ALA A 37 -9.38 9.18 12.49
C ALA A 37 -8.81 10.62 12.42
N VAL A 38 -9.55 11.55 11.80
CA VAL A 38 -9.12 12.95 11.63
C VAL A 38 -9.60 13.82 12.81
N GLY A 39 -10.51 13.34 13.66
CA GLY A 39 -11.26 14.10 14.69
C GLY A 39 -10.45 14.95 15.69
N GLU A 40 -9.12 14.86 15.71
CA GLU A 40 -8.24 15.78 16.42
C GLU A 40 -8.15 17.17 15.74
N ASP A 41 -8.35 17.25 14.41
CA ASP A 41 -8.17 18.45 13.57
C ASP A 41 -9.49 18.93 12.95
N LYS A 42 -10.45 19.27 13.83
CA LYS A 42 -11.87 19.52 13.49
C LYS A 42 -12.13 20.45 12.29
N GLY A 43 -11.29 21.47 12.07
CA GLY A 43 -11.48 22.43 10.98
C GLY A 43 -11.19 21.90 9.57
N ASN A 44 -10.36 20.85 9.45
CA ASN A 44 -10.04 20.22 8.17
C ASN A 44 -10.85 18.94 7.93
N CYS A 45 -11.43 18.34 8.99
CA CYS A 45 -12.28 17.16 8.89
C CYS A 45 -13.51 17.38 8.01
N GLU A 46 -14.18 18.53 8.15
CA GLU A 46 -15.44 18.84 7.46
C GLU A 46 -15.27 19.00 5.95
N LYS A 47 -14.02 19.20 5.50
CA LYS A 47 -13.63 19.41 4.11
C LYS A 47 -13.20 18.13 3.41
N LEU A 48 -13.06 17.02 4.13
CA LEU A 48 -12.57 15.74 3.60
C LEU A 48 -13.71 14.76 3.39
N PHE A 49 -13.86 14.29 2.15
CA PHE A 49 -14.83 13.28 1.78
C PHE A 49 -14.14 12.06 1.16
N ILE A 50 -14.70 10.88 1.40
CA ILE A 50 -14.27 9.66 0.72
C ILE A 50 -15.35 9.24 -0.26
N PHE A 51 -14.92 8.97 -1.47
CA PHE A 51 -15.76 8.41 -2.51
C PHE A 51 -15.23 7.05 -2.94
N LEU A 52 -16.15 6.19 -3.35
CA LEU A 52 -15.84 4.94 -4.01
C LEU A 52 -16.06 5.11 -5.50
N ASP A 53 -14.97 5.13 -6.25
CA ASP A 53 -15.04 5.14 -7.69
C ASP A 53 -15.19 3.72 -8.22
N SER A 54 -16.44 3.38 -8.55
CA SER A 54 -16.79 2.09 -9.14
C SER A 54 -16.24 1.88 -10.55
N GLN A 55 -15.77 2.93 -11.25
CA GLN A 55 -15.20 2.79 -12.60
C GLN A 55 -13.77 2.27 -12.58
N ASN A 56 -13.05 2.47 -11.47
CA ASN A 56 -11.69 1.97 -11.25
C ASN A 56 -11.65 0.59 -10.59
N ALA A 57 -12.82 -0.02 -10.34
CA ALA A 57 -12.90 -1.42 -9.94
C ALA A 57 -12.58 -2.30 -11.15
N ASP A 58 -11.33 -2.75 -11.26
CA ASP A 58 -10.98 -3.83 -12.17
C ASP A 58 -11.91 -5.02 -11.89
N LEU A 59 -12.90 -5.24 -12.77
CA LEU A 59 -13.94 -6.28 -12.64
C LEU A 59 -13.36 -7.71 -12.56
N ASN A 60 -12.06 -7.87 -12.85
CA ASN A 60 -11.31 -9.13 -12.82
C ASN A 60 -10.29 -9.23 -11.67
N ALA A 61 -10.20 -8.23 -10.78
CA ALA A 61 -9.19 -8.22 -9.74
C ALA A 61 -9.51 -9.20 -8.61
N THR A 62 -9.02 -10.43 -8.72
CA THR A 62 -9.04 -11.42 -7.63
C THR A 62 -8.15 -11.04 -6.44
N GLN A 63 -7.40 -9.93 -6.56
CA GLN A 63 -6.37 -9.52 -5.61
C GLN A 63 -6.84 -8.30 -4.80
N PRO A 64 -6.87 -8.37 -3.46
CA PRO A 64 -7.52 -7.36 -2.63
C PRO A 64 -6.84 -6.00 -2.60
N LEU A 65 -5.57 -5.92 -3.02
CA LEU A 65 -4.87 -4.65 -3.17
C LEU A 65 -5.47 -3.78 -4.29
N SER A 66 -6.13 -4.39 -5.27
CA SER A 66 -6.78 -3.66 -6.38
C SER A 66 -8.05 -2.97 -5.91
N TYR A 67 -8.73 -3.51 -4.90
CA TYR A 67 -9.89 -2.85 -4.27
C TYR A 67 -9.52 -1.51 -3.64
N LEU A 68 -8.26 -1.32 -3.24
CA LEU A 68 -7.82 -0.04 -2.68
C LEU A 68 -7.79 1.09 -3.73
N ASN A 69 -7.78 0.76 -5.02
CA ASN A 69 -7.81 1.75 -6.10
C ASN A 69 -9.18 2.42 -6.26
N THR A 70 -10.24 1.81 -5.71
CA THR A 70 -11.57 2.41 -5.75
C THR A 70 -11.73 3.51 -4.71
N LEU A 71 -10.85 3.58 -3.71
CA LEU A 71 -10.91 4.60 -2.66
C LEU A 71 -10.32 5.90 -3.19
N GLN A 72 -11.17 6.90 -3.33
CA GLN A 72 -10.78 8.26 -3.69
C GLN A 72 -11.06 9.20 -2.52
N LEU A 73 -10.13 10.11 -2.29
CA LEU A 73 -10.27 11.20 -1.33
C LEU A 73 -10.64 12.46 -2.11
N SER A 74 -11.65 13.18 -1.66
CA SER A 74 -11.94 14.53 -2.14
C SER A 74 -11.71 15.52 -1.02
N TYR A 75 -11.18 16.68 -1.39
CA TYR A 75 -10.99 17.78 -0.47
C TYR A 75 -11.76 18.98 -1.00
N GLU A 76 -12.87 19.31 -0.36
CA GLU A 76 -13.69 20.46 -0.70
C GLU A 76 -13.16 21.71 0.00
N VAL A 77 -12.82 22.72 -0.79
CA VAL A 77 -12.23 23.96 -0.27
C VAL A 77 -13.04 25.14 -0.72
N GLU A 78 -13.27 26.05 0.23
CA GLU A 78 -13.93 27.32 0.00
C GLU A 78 -13.13 28.20 -0.96
N TRP A 79 -13.87 29.06 -1.68
CA TRP A 79 -13.28 30.12 -2.46
C TRP A 79 -12.47 31.06 -1.55
N PRO A 80 -11.29 31.56 -1.96
CA PRO A 80 -10.69 31.50 -3.30
C PRO A 80 -9.72 30.33 -3.52
N VAL A 81 -9.48 29.48 -2.52
CA VAL A 81 -8.44 28.43 -2.58
C VAL A 81 -8.79 27.35 -3.61
N THR A 82 -10.07 27.19 -3.95
CA THR A 82 -10.54 26.32 -5.06
C THR A 82 -9.82 26.60 -6.38
N ILE A 83 -9.36 27.83 -6.62
CA ILE A 83 -8.64 28.22 -7.86
C ILE A 83 -7.32 27.45 -7.99
N MET A 84 -6.66 27.13 -6.86
CA MET A 84 -5.42 26.35 -6.85
C MET A 84 -5.64 24.83 -6.90
N LEU A 85 -6.84 24.36 -6.53
CA LEU A 85 -7.18 22.94 -6.41
C LEU A 85 -8.15 22.53 -7.53
N GLY A 86 -7.64 22.53 -8.77
CA GLY A 86 -8.41 22.08 -9.93
C GLY A 86 -8.74 20.58 -9.88
N SER A 87 -9.83 20.18 -10.52
CA SER A 87 -10.28 18.77 -10.60
C SER A 87 -9.22 17.82 -11.17
N HIS A 88 -8.41 18.29 -12.12
CA HIS A 88 -7.30 17.53 -12.67
C HIS A 88 -6.22 17.19 -11.62
N LEU A 89 -5.93 18.14 -10.71
CA LEU A 89 -4.93 17.95 -9.65
C LEU A 89 -5.45 17.02 -8.57
N GLN A 90 -6.75 17.10 -8.26
CA GLN A 90 -7.40 16.15 -7.35
C GLN A 90 -7.22 14.70 -7.82
N ASN A 91 -7.35 14.45 -9.13
CA ASN A 91 -7.11 13.13 -9.70
C ASN A 91 -5.65 12.67 -9.52
N GLN A 92 -4.67 13.56 -9.75
CA GLN A 92 -3.26 13.22 -9.51
C GLN A 92 -2.98 12.92 -8.04
N TYR A 93 -3.59 13.68 -7.11
CA TYR A 93 -3.52 13.39 -5.68
C TYR A 93 -4.12 12.02 -5.35
N ASN A 94 -5.25 11.67 -5.95
CA ASN A 94 -5.91 10.37 -5.75
C ASN A 94 -5.09 9.19 -6.27
N GLU A 95 -4.38 9.35 -7.39
CA GLU A 95 -3.45 8.33 -7.88
C GLU A 95 -2.29 8.12 -6.91
N ILE A 96 -1.71 9.20 -6.37
CA ILE A 96 -0.66 9.13 -5.35
C ILE A 96 -1.19 8.49 -4.07
N PHE A 97 -2.37 8.89 -3.62
CA PHE A 97 -3.03 8.34 -2.45
C PHE A 97 -3.24 6.83 -2.58
N SER A 98 -3.80 6.37 -3.70
CA SER A 98 -4.04 4.96 -3.97
C SER A 98 -2.75 4.15 -3.95
N PHE A 99 -1.69 4.66 -4.60
CA PHE A 99 -0.38 4.01 -4.60
C PHE A 99 0.24 3.91 -3.20
N LEU A 100 0.18 4.99 -2.42
CA LEU A 100 0.64 4.98 -1.02
C LEU A 100 -0.16 4.00 -0.17
N LEU A 101 -1.48 3.93 -0.38
CA LEU A 101 -2.37 3.04 0.36
C LEU A 101 -2.04 1.57 0.10
N GLN A 102 -1.72 1.20 -1.15
CA GLN A 102 -1.25 -0.14 -1.49
C GLN A 102 0.06 -0.51 -0.79
N ILE A 103 1.03 0.40 -0.76
CA ILE A 103 2.32 0.18 -0.07
C ILE A 103 2.07 0.01 1.44
N LYS A 104 1.25 0.87 2.04
CA LYS A 104 0.88 0.77 3.46
C LYS A 104 0.13 -0.51 3.77
N CYS A 105 -0.75 -0.97 2.87
CA CYS A 105 -1.44 -2.24 2.99
C CYS A 105 -0.45 -3.41 3.03
N ALA A 106 0.48 -3.51 2.07
CA ALA A 106 1.49 -4.56 2.06
C ALA A 106 2.38 -4.52 3.32
N LYS A 107 2.73 -3.33 3.80
CA LYS A 107 3.48 -3.16 5.05
C LYS A 107 2.69 -3.67 6.25
N TYR A 108 1.46 -3.18 6.43
CA TYR A 108 0.55 -3.60 7.49
C TYR A 108 0.34 -5.11 7.52
N LEU A 109 0.19 -5.72 6.32
CA LEU A 109 0.06 -7.16 6.16
C LEU A 109 1.24 -7.93 6.74
N LEU A 110 2.46 -7.54 6.36
CA LEU A 110 3.68 -8.17 6.85
C LEU A 110 3.90 -7.88 8.34
N ASP A 111 3.57 -6.69 8.83
CA ASP A 111 3.69 -6.36 10.26
C ASP A 111 2.72 -7.19 11.12
N LYS A 112 1.46 -7.40 10.68
CA LYS A 112 0.48 -8.25 11.37
C LYS A 112 0.89 -9.72 11.45
N LEU A 113 1.72 -10.21 10.52
CA LEU A 113 2.29 -11.55 10.62
C LEU A 113 3.28 -11.70 11.79
N TYR A 114 3.82 -10.60 12.33
CA TYR A 114 4.72 -10.65 13.49
C TYR A 114 3.97 -11.07 14.76
N SER A 115 2.77 -10.53 14.96
CA SER A 115 1.94 -10.84 16.13
C SER A 115 1.34 -12.24 16.04
N SER A 116 1.05 -12.74 14.84
CA SER A 116 0.64 -14.11 14.59
C SER A 116 1.85 -15.04 14.50
N LYS A 117 2.41 -15.47 15.65
CA LYS A 117 3.50 -16.46 15.65
C LYS A 117 3.06 -17.70 14.88
N ILE A 118 3.86 -18.10 13.90
CA ILE A 118 3.53 -19.23 13.01
C ILE A 118 3.33 -20.55 13.77
N SER A 119 3.92 -20.65 14.96
CA SER A 119 3.83 -21.79 15.87
C SER A 119 2.51 -21.88 16.65
N CYS A 120 1.74 -20.79 16.80
CA CYS A 120 0.46 -20.80 17.52
C CYS A 120 -0.77 -20.74 16.60
N VAL A 121 -0.59 -20.74 15.27
CA VAL A 121 -1.68 -20.94 14.30
C VAL A 121 -2.08 -22.42 14.30
N LYS A 122 -2.84 -22.77 15.34
CA LYS A 122 -3.55 -24.04 15.63
C LYS A 122 -2.69 -25.32 15.72
N GLU A 123 -2.27 -25.61 16.96
CA GLU A 123 -2.22 -26.96 17.56
C GLU A 123 -3.62 -27.60 17.72
N SER A 124 -4.62 -27.17 16.95
CA SER A 124 -5.99 -27.66 17.06
C SER A 124 -6.20 -28.83 16.09
N ARG A 125 -5.63 -29.98 16.43
CA ARG A 125 -6.15 -31.32 16.13
C ARG A 125 -5.42 -32.36 17.00
N PRO A 126 -6.14 -33.14 17.82
CA PRO A 126 -5.53 -34.23 18.56
C PRO A 126 -5.12 -35.35 17.60
N ALA A 127 -4.18 -36.15 18.10
CA ALA A 127 -3.64 -37.41 17.62
C ALA A 127 -4.37 -38.15 16.48
N PHE A 128 -3.55 -38.82 15.65
CA PHE A 128 -3.88 -39.82 14.62
C PHE A 128 -4.42 -39.31 13.28
N LYS A 129 -3.51 -39.17 12.32
CA LYS A 129 -3.67 -39.76 10.97
C LYS A 129 -2.31 -39.83 10.27
N LYS A 130 -1.73 -41.04 10.26
CA LYS A 130 -0.68 -41.43 9.31
C LYS A 130 -1.21 -41.16 7.90
N ARG A 131 -0.64 -40.20 7.16
CA ARG A 131 -0.86 -40.06 5.72
C ARG A 131 0.49 -39.80 5.04
N HIS A 132 0.93 -40.84 4.34
CA HIS A 132 1.87 -40.87 3.20
C HIS A 132 2.95 -39.78 3.18
N ALA A 133 4.14 -40.14 3.66
CA ALA A 133 5.35 -39.36 3.49
C ALA A 133 5.76 -39.32 2.01
N LYS A 134 5.37 -38.25 1.30
CA LYS A 134 6.32 -37.62 0.37
C LYS A 134 7.44 -37.04 1.23
N VAL A 135 8.67 -37.08 0.73
CA VAL A 135 9.88 -36.56 1.40
C VAL A 135 9.77 -35.03 1.48
N ASP A 136 8.98 -34.56 2.45
CA ASP A 136 8.83 -33.15 2.78
C ASP A 136 9.96 -32.75 3.72
N LEU A 137 10.57 -31.58 3.48
CA LEU A 137 11.61 -31.02 4.37
C LEU A 137 11.11 -30.98 5.82
N PRO A 138 12.01 -31.15 6.81
CA PRO A 138 11.70 -30.98 8.22
C PRO A 138 10.89 -29.70 8.47
N ARG A 139 9.84 -29.80 9.30
CA ARG A 139 8.96 -28.67 9.67
C ARG A 139 9.73 -27.40 10.03
N GLN A 140 10.87 -27.55 10.71
CA GLN A 140 11.77 -26.46 11.09
C GLN A 140 12.36 -25.73 9.88
N GLN A 141 12.70 -26.44 8.80
CA GLN A 141 13.24 -25.83 7.58
C GLN A 141 12.15 -25.07 6.81
N LYS A 142 10.90 -25.57 6.79
CA LYS A 142 9.76 -24.81 6.25
C LYS A 142 9.53 -23.51 7.02
N ILE A 143 9.54 -23.58 8.36
CA ILE A 143 9.42 -22.40 9.24
C ILE A 143 10.53 -21.40 8.93
N HIS A 144 11.78 -21.87 8.91
CA HIS A 144 12.94 -21.03 8.64
C HIS A 144 12.83 -20.33 7.27
N GLY A 145 12.48 -21.07 6.21
CA GLY A 145 12.27 -20.51 4.87
C GLY A 145 11.16 -19.44 4.84
N MET A 146 10.06 -19.66 5.55
CA MET A 146 9.00 -18.66 5.67
C MET A 146 9.48 -17.38 6.35
N TYR A 147 10.26 -17.48 7.43
CA TYR A 147 10.85 -16.31 8.08
C TYR A 147 11.83 -15.56 7.15
N ILE A 148 12.65 -16.28 6.37
CA ILE A 148 13.53 -15.65 5.37
C ILE A 148 12.70 -14.86 4.35
N ILE A 149 11.69 -15.47 3.74
CA ILE A 149 10.85 -14.82 2.73
C ILE A 149 10.15 -13.59 3.33
N ARG A 150 9.60 -13.72 4.54
CA ARG A 150 9.02 -12.59 5.29
C ARG A 150 10.01 -11.45 5.42
N MET A 151 11.24 -11.72 5.87
CA MET A 151 12.26 -10.68 6.06
C MET A 151 12.64 -10.01 4.75
N ARG A 152 12.77 -10.77 3.66
CA ARG A 152 13.06 -10.25 2.31
C ARG A 152 11.94 -9.34 1.79
N LEU A 153 10.68 -9.76 1.90
CA LEU A 153 9.52 -8.95 1.52
C LEU A 153 9.42 -7.68 2.37
N MET A 154 9.61 -7.82 3.68
CA MET A 154 9.57 -6.68 4.61
C MET A 154 10.68 -5.67 4.32
N PHE A 155 11.89 -6.13 4.02
CA PHE A 155 12.99 -5.25 3.62
C PHE A 155 12.64 -4.46 2.36
N PHE A 156 12.10 -5.12 1.33
CA PHE A 156 11.69 -4.46 0.10
C PHE A 156 10.60 -3.41 0.34
N VAL A 157 9.50 -3.80 1.00
CA VAL A 157 8.35 -2.92 1.23
C VAL A 157 8.72 -1.74 2.13
N ASN A 158 9.51 -1.96 3.19
CA ASN A 158 9.98 -0.87 4.05
C ASN A 158 10.95 0.06 3.31
N GLY A 159 11.84 -0.49 2.47
CA GLY A 159 12.71 0.32 1.61
C GLY A 159 11.92 1.21 0.67
N LEU A 160 10.92 0.65 -0.01
CA LEU A 160 10.01 1.40 -0.90
C LEU A 160 9.22 2.46 -0.13
N HIS A 161 8.59 2.09 0.98
CA HIS A 161 7.84 3.02 1.83
C HIS A 161 8.71 4.18 2.32
N ASN A 162 9.92 3.90 2.81
CA ASN A 162 10.84 4.92 3.30
C ASN A 162 11.31 5.84 2.17
N TYR A 163 11.59 5.29 0.98
CA TYR A 163 11.94 6.09 -0.18
C TYR A 163 10.82 7.08 -0.53
N ILE A 164 9.58 6.60 -0.68
CA ILE A 164 8.46 7.48 -1.03
C ILE A 164 8.19 8.51 0.08
N MET A 165 8.11 8.09 1.35
CA MET A 165 7.75 9.01 2.44
C MET A 165 8.83 10.04 2.73
N THR A 166 10.10 9.63 2.81
CA THR A 166 11.18 10.51 3.26
C THR A 166 11.89 11.22 2.12
N ARG A 167 12.17 10.54 1.00
CA ARG A 167 12.93 11.15 -0.10
C ARG A 167 12.04 11.89 -1.08
N ILE A 168 10.80 11.47 -1.23
CA ILE A 168 9.86 12.11 -2.15
C ILE A 168 8.95 13.05 -1.37
N LEU A 169 8.00 12.55 -0.57
CA LEU A 169 6.98 13.41 0.03
C LEU A 169 7.56 14.49 0.94
N HIS A 170 8.46 14.14 1.87
CA HIS A 170 9.03 15.11 2.79
C HIS A 170 9.89 16.17 2.09
N SER A 171 10.82 15.74 1.20
CA SER A 171 11.69 16.68 0.49
C SER A 171 10.92 17.62 -0.44
N PHE A 172 9.96 17.09 -1.19
CA PHE A 172 9.11 17.91 -2.06
C PHE A 172 8.19 18.82 -1.25
N GLY A 173 7.68 18.34 -0.10
CA GLY A 173 6.85 19.12 0.80
C GLY A 173 7.57 20.38 1.31
N LEU A 174 8.86 20.26 1.64
CA LEU A 174 9.68 21.41 1.99
C LEU A 174 9.89 22.36 0.79
N GLU A 175 10.18 21.81 -0.40
CA GLU A 175 10.40 22.61 -1.60
C GLU A 175 9.17 23.44 -2.00
N ILE A 176 7.98 22.84 -1.97
CA ILE A 176 6.75 23.59 -2.29
C ILE A 176 6.43 24.62 -1.21
N LYS A 177 6.68 24.32 0.08
CA LYS A 177 6.45 25.28 1.15
C LYS A 177 7.31 26.53 0.95
N GLU A 178 8.60 26.35 0.66
CA GLU A 178 9.51 27.46 0.36
C GLU A 178 9.09 28.23 -0.90
N LYS A 179 8.69 27.53 -1.97
CA LYS A 179 8.20 28.17 -3.20
C LYS A 179 6.93 28.98 -2.97
N LEU A 180 5.99 28.47 -2.16
CA LEU A 180 4.75 29.17 -1.82
C LEU A 180 5.01 30.40 -0.94
N GLU A 181 5.93 30.31 0.03
CA GLU A 181 6.32 31.44 0.89
C GLU A 181 7.00 32.57 0.12
N ASN A 182 7.76 32.23 -0.94
CA ASN A 182 8.45 33.18 -1.80
C ASN A 182 7.59 33.72 -2.97
N SER A 183 6.39 33.17 -3.19
CA SER A 183 5.51 33.57 -4.29
C SER A 183 4.87 34.93 -3.99
N GLN A 184 4.86 35.83 -4.98
CA GLN A 184 4.30 37.18 -4.81
C GLN A 184 2.86 37.28 -5.30
N THR A 185 2.47 36.43 -6.24
CA THR A 185 1.12 36.41 -6.81
C THR A 185 0.46 35.04 -6.67
N VAL A 186 -0.87 35.02 -6.74
CA VAL A 186 -1.67 33.78 -6.76
C VAL A 186 -1.33 32.93 -7.98
N ASP A 187 -1.04 33.55 -9.12
CA ASP A 187 -0.63 32.83 -10.34
C ASP A 187 0.72 32.12 -10.15
N ASP A 188 1.68 32.76 -9.47
CA ASP A 188 2.96 32.11 -9.13
C ASP A 188 2.75 30.87 -8.25
N MET A 189 1.84 30.95 -7.28
CA MET A 189 1.49 29.82 -6.40
C MET A 189 0.84 28.67 -7.19
N ILE A 190 -0.03 28.99 -8.16
CA ILE A 190 -0.67 27.99 -9.04
C ILE A 190 0.39 27.28 -9.89
N VAL A 191 1.33 28.02 -10.48
CA VAL A 191 2.42 27.45 -11.29
C VAL A 191 3.29 26.55 -10.43
N ALA A 192 3.74 27.03 -9.27
CA ALA A 192 4.57 26.26 -8.35
C ALA A 192 3.89 24.96 -7.90
N HIS A 193 2.59 25.01 -7.60
CA HIS A 193 1.81 23.84 -7.19
C HIS A 193 1.67 22.80 -8.31
N ASN A 194 1.39 23.24 -9.54
CA ASN A 194 1.30 22.37 -10.71
C ASN A 194 2.64 21.66 -11.00
N GLU A 195 3.76 22.40 -10.90
CA GLU A 195 5.10 21.84 -11.09
C GLU A 195 5.47 20.84 -9.99
N TYR A 196 5.12 21.15 -8.74
CA TYR A 196 5.29 20.25 -7.61
C TYR A 196 4.55 18.94 -7.85
N LEU A 197 3.26 19.00 -8.17
CA LEU A 197 2.44 17.80 -8.39
C LEU A 197 2.93 16.96 -9.55
N LYS A 198 3.26 17.59 -10.68
CA LYS A 198 3.83 16.90 -11.85
C LYS A 198 5.14 16.19 -11.50
N SER A 199 6.01 16.85 -10.74
CA SER A 199 7.28 16.28 -10.31
C SER A 199 7.08 15.14 -9.31
N LEU A 200 6.15 15.31 -8.38
CA LEU A 200 5.77 14.32 -7.38
C LEU A 200 5.19 13.06 -8.05
N HIS A 201 4.27 13.23 -8.99
CA HIS A 201 3.65 12.15 -9.76
C HIS A 201 4.70 11.34 -10.53
N ASN A 202 5.64 12.03 -11.21
CA ASN A 202 6.74 11.39 -11.93
C ASN A 202 7.66 10.58 -10.99
N ARG A 203 8.03 11.14 -9.84
CA ARG A 203 8.93 10.47 -8.88
C ARG A 203 8.25 9.36 -8.08
N CYS A 204 6.94 9.41 -7.91
CA CYS A 204 6.13 8.31 -7.36
C CYS A 204 5.94 7.14 -8.34
N LEU A 205 6.65 7.13 -9.49
CA LEU A 205 6.59 6.06 -10.49
C LEU A 205 5.21 5.93 -11.15
N LEU A 206 4.43 7.02 -11.15
CA LEU A 206 3.07 7.05 -11.70
C LEU A 206 3.03 7.56 -13.15
N ASP A 207 4.17 8.03 -13.68
CA ASP A 207 4.31 8.40 -15.08
C ASP A 207 4.04 7.18 -15.99
N ARG A 208 3.37 7.41 -17.12
CA ARG A 208 3.10 6.40 -18.16
C ARG A 208 4.36 5.68 -18.62
N ARG A 209 5.49 6.39 -18.66
CA ARG A 209 6.80 5.81 -19.03
C ARG A 209 7.30 4.74 -18.05
N LEU A 210 6.86 4.81 -16.79
CA LEU A 210 7.26 3.91 -15.71
C LEU A 210 6.22 2.83 -15.41
N THR A 211 5.20 2.69 -16.28
CA THR A 211 4.08 1.74 -16.10
C THR A 211 4.55 0.30 -15.87
N HIS A 212 5.55 -0.17 -16.63
CA HIS A 212 6.10 -1.51 -16.44
C HIS A 212 6.75 -1.69 -15.07
N LEU A 213 7.49 -0.69 -14.58
CA LEU A 213 8.12 -0.71 -13.27
C LEU A 213 7.06 -0.69 -12.16
N LYS A 214 6.03 0.15 -12.29
CA LYS A 214 4.87 0.17 -11.40
C LYS A 214 4.17 -1.18 -11.32
N GLN A 215 3.96 -1.84 -12.47
CA GLN A 215 3.35 -3.18 -12.52
C GLN A 215 4.19 -4.22 -11.76
N GLN A 216 5.52 -4.16 -11.87
CA GLN A 216 6.41 -5.06 -11.13
C GLN A 216 6.36 -4.82 -9.62
N ILE A 217 6.37 -3.55 -9.20
CA ILE A 217 6.17 -3.21 -7.78
C ILE A 217 4.82 -3.75 -7.29
N PHE A 218 3.75 -3.53 -8.05
CA PHE A 218 2.42 -4.03 -7.71
C PHE A 218 2.39 -5.55 -7.60
N GLN A 219 3.10 -6.28 -8.46
CA GLN A 219 3.26 -7.73 -8.33
C GLN A 219 3.93 -8.13 -7.00
N VAL A 220 4.95 -7.40 -6.53
CA VAL A 220 5.56 -7.66 -5.21
C VAL A 220 4.57 -7.37 -4.07
N LEU A 221 3.80 -6.28 -4.16
CA LEU A 221 2.78 -5.97 -3.15
C LEU A 221 1.73 -7.08 -3.07
N ASN A 222 1.26 -7.60 -4.21
CA ASN A 222 0.34 -8.74 -4.27
C ASN A 222 0.96 -10.05 -3.76
N LEU A 223 2.26 -10.23 -3.95
CA LEU A 223 3.00 -11.34 -3.39
C LEU A 223 2.99 -11.30 -1.86
N CYS A 224 3.05 -10.10 -1.25
CA CYS A 224 2.94 -9.93 0.21
C CYS A 224 1.59 -10.43 0.73
N TYR A 225 0.50 -10.12 0.03
CA TYR A 225 -0.83 -10.65 0.36
C TYR A 225 -0.90 -12.17 0.20
N THR A 226 -0.41 -12.70 -0.93
CA THR A 226 -0.38 -14.15 -1.18
C THR A 226 0.43 -14.89 -0.10
N PHE A 227 1.57 -14.33 0.30
CA PHE A 227 2.41 -14.86 1.36
C PHE A 227 1.70 -14.83 2.72
N GLN A 228 0.97 -13.77 3.05
CA GLN A 228 0.16 -13.71 4.27
C GLN A 228 -0.90 -14.82 4.31
N GLN A 229 -1.60 -15.06 3.19
CA GLN A 229 -2.58 -16.15 3.11
C GLN A 229 -1.93 -17.52 3.32
N LEU A 230 -0.72 -17.73 2.81
CA LEU A 230 0.06 -18.94 3.08
C LEU A 230 0.44 -19.04 4.57
N TRP A 231 0.90 -17.95 5.18
CA TRP A 231 1.23 -17.90 6.60
C TRP A 231 0.04 -18.29 7.50
N LEU A 232 -1.15 -17.74 7.22
CA LEU A 232 -2.37 -18.00 7.99
C LEU A 232 -2.89 -19.45 7.85
N ARG A 233 -2.55 -20.15 6.76
CA ARG A 233 -2.91 -21.58 6.59
C ARG A 233 -2.11 -22.52 7.51
N GLY A 234 -1.00 -22.04 8.05
CA GLY A 234 -0.11 -22.79 8.94
C GLY A 234 0.88 -23.70 8.21
N VAL A 235 2.03 -23.93 8.83
CA VAL A 235 3.21 -24.62 8.25
C VAL A 235 2.87 -26.03 7.73
N ASP A 236 1.98 -26.74 8.44
CA ASP A 236 1.68 -28.14 8.17
C ASP A 236 0.82 -28.34 6.91
N ASN A 237 0.13 -27.27 6.46
CA ASN A 237 -0.72 -27.30 5.26
C ASN A 237 -0.05 -26.67 4.03
N ILE A 238 1.22 -26.26 4.12
CA ILE A 238 1.94 -25.59 3.04
C ILE A 238 2.83 -26.61 2.29
N SER A 239 2.56 -26.74 0.99
CA SER A 239 3.42 -27.46 0.06
C SER A 239 4.70 -26.67 -0.22
N LEU A 240 5.86 -27.35 -0.20
CA LEU A 240 7.16 -26.75 -0.49
C LEU A 240 7.19 -26.01 -1.84
N GLU A 241 6.56 -26.58 -2.86
CA GLU A 241 6.46 -26.01 -4.22
C GLU A 241 5.88 -24.59 -4.20
N LYS A 242 4.89 -24.31 -3.34
CA LYS A 242 4.29 -22.97 -3.23
C LYS A 242 5.23 -21.98 -2.55
N LEU A 243 6.01 -22.43 -1.57
CA LEU A 243 6.99 -21.59 -0.89
C LEU A 243 8.13 -21.22 -1.85
N GLN A 244 8.62 -22.20 -2.61
CA GLN A 244 9.64 -21.99 -3.63
C GLN A 244 9.13 -21.12 -4.78
N ALA A 245 7.86 -21.26 -5.19
CA ALA A 245 7.25 -20.39 -6.18
C ALA A 245 7.25 -18.92 -5.72
N VAL A 246 6.82 -18.64 -4.49
CA VAL A 246 6.85 -17.27 -3.93
C VAL A 246 8.27 -16.70 -3.89
N GLU A 247 9.25 -17.50 -3.47
CA GLU A 247 10.64 -17.07 -3.43
C GLU A 247 11.22 -16.81 -4.82
N HIS A 248 10.92 -17.68 -5.78
CA HIS A 248 11.32 -17.55 -7.17
C HIS A 248 10.72 -16.30 -7.80
N ASP A 249 9.41 -16.08 -7.63
CA ASP A 249 8.70 -14.92 -8.16
C ASP A 249 9.24 -13.62 -7.56
N PHE A 250 9.46 -13.58 -6.24
CA PHE A 250 10.10 -12.43 -5.60
C PHE A 250 11.51 -12.17 -6.17
N SER A 251 12.32 -13.20 -6.31
CA SER A 251 13.70 -13.07 -6.79
C SER A 251 13.74 -12.60 -8.25
N LYS A 252 12.85 -13.12 -9.10
CA LYS A 252 12.69 -12.68 -10.49
C LYS A 252 12.34 -11.19 -10.57
N ILE A 253 11.33 -10.75 -9.81
CA ILE A 253 10.91 -9.35 -9.81
C ILE A 253 12.00 -8.44 -9.24
N ASN A 254 12.63 -8.83 -8.14
CA ASN A 254 13.71 -8.06 -7.52
C ASN A 254 14.91 -7.89 -8.46
N ASN A 255 15.31 -8.97 -9.16
CA ASN A 255 16.38 -8.89 -10.16
C ASN A 255 16.02 -7.96 -11.32
N PHE A 256 14.77 -8.04 -11.80
CA PHE A 256 14.29 -7.12 -12.83
C PHE A 256 14.36 -5.66 -12.36
N LEU A 257 13.87 -5.37 -11.15
CA LEU A 257 13.90 -4.02 -10.58
C LEU A 257 15.34 -3.50 -10.43
N ILE A 258 16.27 -4.34 -9.95
CA ILE A 258 17.69 -3.99 -9.86
C ILE A 258 18.27 -3.69 -11.24
N CYS A 259 17.98 -4.51 -12.25
CA CYS A 259 18.42 -4.26 -13.63
C CYS A 259 17.89 -2.93 -14.16
N CYS A 260 16.60 -2.63 -13.99
CA CYS A 260 16.02 -1.36 -14.42
C CYS A 260 16.66 -0.15 -13.71
N CYS A 261 16.88 -0.23 -12.40
CA CYS A 261 17.51 0.84 -11.64
C CYS A 261 18.98 1.04 -11.99
N ASN A 262 19.70 -0.03 -12.37
CA ASN A 262 21.10 0.06 -12.79
C ASN A 262 21.27 0.59 -14.22
N VAL A 263 20.29 0.39 -15.11
CA VAL A 263 20.30 0.92 -16.48
C VAL A 263 19.96 2.42 -16.54
N GLN A 264 19.37 2.97 -15.48
CA GLN A 264 19.01 4.40 -15.38
C GLN A 264 20.08 5.27 -14.70
N ARG A 265 21.25 4.71 -14.37
CA ARG A 265 22.46 5.46 -13.97
C ARG A 265 23.40 5.62 -15.15
#